data_AF-A0A974AM02-F1
#
_entry.id   AF-A0A974AM02-F1
#
_cell.length_a   1.000
_cell.length_b   1.000
_cell.length_c   1.000
_cell.angle_alpha   90.00
_cell.angle_beta   90.00
_cell.angle_gamma   90.00
#
_symmetry.space_group_name_H-M   'P 1'
#
loop_
_entity.id
_entity.type
_entity.pdbx_description
1 polymer ?
#
loop_
_entity_poly.entity_id
_entity_poly.type
_entity_poly.pdbx_seq_one_letter_code
_entity_poly.pdbx_strand_id
1 'polypeptide(L)'
;MKFLSAALLCAVVVLVASRPALAQHPEYNALVATHAKANGVPESLVHRLIKRESGYRAALVGRGGTIGLMQIKLGTARSLGYTGTAEGLRDPATNLTYAVKYLAGAFLAAKGDHNRTISYYSAGYYLAAKRQRAERHDKVAGVKPVGDGAASATQAPAAVAPAAAAPPAKPVPVDAKP
;
A
#
# COMPACT_ATOMS: atom_id res chain seq x y z
N MET A 1 -54.18 -46.30 -9.38
CA MET A 1 -54.68 -46.12 -7.99
C MET A 1 -53.71 -45.20 -7.25
N LYS A 2 -54.21 -44.34 -6.36
CA LYS A 2 -53.50 -43.32 -5.53
C LYS A 2 -52.42 -44.00 -4.64
N PHE A 3 -51.34 -43.41 -4.09
CA PHE A 3 -51.11 -42.16 -3.30
C PHE A 3 -49.60 -41.81 -3.31
N LEU A 4 -49.16 -40.55 -3.56
CA LEU A 4 -48.74 -39.52 -2.58
C LEU A 4 -47.83 -39.95 -1.40
N SER A 5 -46.58 -39.45 -1.36
CA SER A 5 -45.80 -39.03 -0.15
C SER A 5 -44.51 -38.32 -0.60
N ALA A 6 -44.44 -36.99 -0.55
CA ALA A 6 -43.88 -36.18 0.56
C ALA A 6 -42.34 -36.36 0.68
N ALA A 7 -41.55 -35.52 0.01
CA ALA A 7 -40.99 -34.29 0.57
C ALA A 7 -39.92 -34.53 1.64
N LEU A 8 -38.65 -34.26 1.32
CA LEU A 8 -37.79 -33.49 2.21
C LEU A 8 -36.75 -32.74 1.39
N LEU A 9 -37.00 -31.44 1.26
CA LEU A 9 -35.99 -30.43 0.95
C LEU A 9 -34.77 -30.63 1.87
N CYS A 10 -33.62 -30.92 1.30
CA CYS A 10 -32.34 -30.48 1.86
C CYS A 10 -31.77 -29.40 0.94
N ALA A 11 -32.53 -28.33 0.74
CA ALA A 11 -31.94 -27.06 0.35
C ALA A 11 -31.25 -26.49 1.58
N VAL A 12 -30.06 -27.01 1.91
CA VAL A 12 -29.13 -26.31 2.79
C VAL A 12 -28.64 -25.11 1.98
N VAL A 13 -29.44 -24.04 1.97
CA VAL A 13 -28.97 -22.71 1.62
C VAL A 13 -27.98 -22.37 2.72
N VAL A 14 -26.70 -22.70 2.51
CA VAL A 14 -25.62 -22.14 3.30
C VAL A 14 -25.57 -20.66 2.91
N LEU A 15 -26.37 -19.85 3.60
CA LEU A 15 -26.21 -18.41 3.60
C LEU A 15 -24.91 -18.13 4.37
N VAL A 16 -23.78 -18.33 3.69
CA VAL A 16 -22.49 -17.78 4.14
C VAL A 16 -22.66 -16.28 4.05
N ALA A 17 -23.15 -15.70 5.14
CA ALA A 17 -23.14 -14.26 5.35
C ALA A 17 -21.70 -13.82 5.12
N SER A 18 -21.47 -13.16 3.99
CA SER A 18 -20.21 -12.50 3.69
C SER A 18 -20.05 -11.41 4.73
N ARG A 19 -19.46 -11.75 5.88
CA ARG A 19 -19.12 -10.76 6.90
C ARG A 19 -18.28 -9.71 6.20
N PRO A 20 -18.65 -8.41 6.26
CA PRO A 20 -17.81 -7.39 5.66
C PRO A 20 -16.40 -7.57 6.21
N ALA A 21 -15.39 -7.61 5.34
CA ALA A 21 -14.02 -7.94 5.73
C ALA A 21 -13.46 -7.02 6.84
N LEU A 22 -14.08 -5.86 7.03
CA LEU A 22 -13.83 -4.92 8.12
C LEU A 22 -14.20 -5.50 9.51
N ALA A 23 -15.22 -6.33 9.60
CA ALA A 23 -15.67 -6.93 10.86
C ALA A 23 -14.85 -8.15 11.30
N GLN A 24 -13.93 -8.65 10.46
CA GLN A 24 -13.16 -9.87 10.75
C GLN A 24 -11.88 -9.62 11.57
N HIS A 25 -11.43 -8.37 11.68
CA HIS A 25 -10.18 -8.00 12.37
C HIS A 25 -10.32 -6.73 13.22
N PRO A 26 -11.13 -6.75 14.30
CA PRO A 26 -11.34 -5.58 15.16
C PRO A 26 -10.03 -5.01 15.73
N GLU A 27 -9.03 -5.86 15.96
CA GLU A 27 -7.72 -5.49 16.48
C GLU A 27 -6.92 -4.57 15.53
N TYR A 28 -7.16 -4.67 14.21
CA TYR A 28 -6.44 -3.86 13.22
C TYR A 28 -7.22 -2.62 12.79
N ASN A 29 -8.54 -2.58 12.97
CA ASN A 29 -9.38 -1.47 12.51
C ASN A 29 -8.94 -0.13 13.09
N ALA A 30 -8.69 -0.05 14.40
CA ALA A 30 -8.25 1.19 15.04
C ALA A 30 -6.87 1.65 14.57
N LEU A 31 -5.94 0.70 14.36
CA LEU A 31 -4.61 1.00 13.83
C LEU A 31 -4.71 1.52 12.39
N VAL A 32 -5.49 0.84 11.54
CA VAL A 32 -5.72 1.24 10.15
C VAL A 32 -6.35 2.63 10.10
N ALA A 33 -7.40 2.89 10.87
CA ALA A 33 -8.04 4.21 10.93
C ALA A 33 -7.05 5.32 11.33
N THR A 34 -6.24 5.08 12.35
CA THR A 34 -5.22 6.03 12.83
C THR A 34 -4.21 6.35 11.75
N HIS A 35 -3.61 5.33 11.14
CA HIS A 35 -2.56 5.53 10.13
C HIS A 35 -3.12 6.06 8.80
N ALA A 36 -4.31 5.62 8.40
CA ALA A 36 -4.97 6.10 7.19
C ALA A 36 -5.28 7.60 7.29
N LYS A 37 -5.91 8.01 8.40
CA LYS A 37 -6.20 9.42 8.70
C LYS A 37 -4.93 10.26 8.73
N ALA A 38 -3.88 9.79 9.42
CA ALA A 38 -2.62 10.53 9.53
C ALA A 38 -1.91 10.76 8.17
N ASN A 39 -2.21 9.95 7.15
CA ASN A 39 -1.59 10.02 5.84
C ASN A 39 -2.54 10.45 4.71
N GLY A 40 -3.79 10.81 5.04
CA GLY A 40 -4.78 11.27 4.04
C GLY A 40 -5.15 10.21 3.01
N VAL A 41 -5.12 8.93 3.36
CA VAL A 41 -5.55 7.83 2.48
C VAL A 41 -6.86 7.22 2.98
N PRO A 42 -7.74 6.73 2.10
CA PRO A 42 -8.98 6.08 2.53
C PRO A 42 -8.71 4.78 3.31
N GLU A 43 -9.34 4.59 4.47
CA GLU A 43 -9.24 3.35 5.26
C GLU A 43 -9.58 2.11 4.43
N SER A 44 -10.62 2.21 3.60
CA SER A 44 -11.05 1.14 2.70
C SER A 44 -9.97 0.71 1.70
N LEU A 45 -9.08 1.62 1.31
CA LEU A 45 -7.93 1.31 0.45
C LEU A 45 -6.86 0.54 1.23
N VAL A 46 -6.58 0.94 2.47
CA VAL A 46 -5.63 0.25 3.35
C VAL A 46 -6.09 -1.18 3.62
N HIS A 47 -7.35 -1.37 4.03
CA HIS A 47 -7.93 -2.71 4.25
C HIS A 47 -7.90 -3.58 2.98
N ARG A 48 -8.21 -3.00 1.82
CA ARG A 48 -8.14 -3.72 0.55
C ARG A 48 -6.72 -4.20 0.25
N LEU A 49 -5.72 -3.35 0.50
CA LEU A 49 -4.33 -3.70 0.29
C LEU A 49 -3.85 -4.77 1.29
N ILE A 50 -4.15 -4.64 2.58
CA ILE A 50 -3.80 -5.67 3.59
C ILE A 50 -4.39 -7.03 3.20
N LYS A 51 -5.67 -7.06 2.79
CA LYS A 51 -6.33 -8.29 2.37
C LYS A 51 -5.63 -8.93 1.16
N ARG A 52 -5.21 -8.13 0.18
CA ARG A 52 -4.49 -8.60 -1.01
C ARG A 52 -3.08 -9.11 -0.68
N GLU A 53 -2.35 -8.40 0.16
CA GLU A 53 -0.93 -8.65 0.41
C GLU A 53 -0.69 -9.78 1.42
N SER A 54 -1.46 -9.83 2.51
CA SER A 54 -1.23 -10.80 3.59
C SER A 54 -2.47 -11.55 4.04
N GLY A 55 -3.67 -11.10 3.65
CA GLY A 55 -4.90 -11.61 4.26
C GLY A 55 -4.92 -11.39 5.77
N TYR A 56 -4.39 -10.26 6.24
CA TYR A 56 -4.24 -9.90 7.67
C TYR A 56 -3.26 -10.76 8.49
N ARG A 57 -2.31 -11.43 7.84
CA ARG A 57 -1.27 -12.21 8.53
C ARG A 57 -0.06 -11.33 8.88
N ALA A 58 -0.04 -10.77 10.08
CA ALA A 58 1.00 -9.84 10.54
C ALA A 58 2.43 -10.44 10.59
N ALA A 59 2.57 -11.75 10.82
CA ALA A 59 3.88 -12.41 10.84
C ALA A 59 4.37 -12.87 9.45
N LEU A 60 3.61 -12.62 8.38
CA LEU A 60 3.92 -13.14 7.04
C LEU A 60 5.20 -12.53 6.48
N VAL A 61 6.12 -13.39 6.04
CA VAL A 61 7.24 -13.01 5.17
C VAL A 61 6.95 -13.55 3.78
N GLY A 62 6.81 -12.65 2.82
CA GLY A 62 6.52 -12.98 1.43
C GLY A 62 7.76 -13.20 0.58
N ARG A 63 7.53 -13.51 -0.70
CA ARG A 63 8.60 -13.68 -1.68
C ARG A 63 9.38 -12.38 -1.87
N GLY A 64 10.70 -12.47 -1.94
CA GLY A 64 11.56 -11.29 -2.09
C GLY A 64 11.71 -10.44 -0.83
N GLY A 65 11.40 -11.00 0.35
CA GLY A 65 11.70 -10.37 1.65
C GLY A 65 10.72 -9.26 2.05
N THR A 66 9.50 -9.28 1.55
CA THR A 66 8.40 -8.42 2.01
C THR A 66 7.87 -8.90 3.36
N ILE A 67 7.45 -7.99 4.23
CA ILE A 67 7.18 -8.33 5.63
C ILE A 67 5.86 -7.72 6.10
N GLY A 68 5.11 -8.51 6.85
CA GLY A 68 3.97 -8.12 7.67
C GLY A 68 2.68 -7.82 6.91
N LEU A 69 1.78 -7.09 7.56
CA LEU A 69 0.39 -6.87 7.10
C LEU A 69 0.31 -6.33 5.67
N MET A 70 1.16 -5.36 5.32
CA MET A 70 1.17 -4.69 4.02
C MET A 70 2.36 -5.09 3.15
N GLN A 71 3.08 -6.17 3.52
CA GLN A 71 4.18 -6.73 2.74
C GLN A 71 5.21 -5.67 2.28
N ILE A 72 5.61 -4.79 3.19
CA ILE A 72 6.63 -3.77 2.91
C ILE A 72 8.04 -4.39 2.90
N LYS A 73 8.93 -3.90 2.03
CA LYS A 73 10.36 -4.26 2.04
C LYS A 73 11.12 -3.47 3.11
N LEU A 74 12.10 -4.09 3.75
CA LEU A 74 12.96 -3.42 4.74
C LEU A 74 13.64 -2.16 4.19
N GLY A 75 14.18 -2.22 2.96
CA GLY A 75 14.80 -1.05 2.31
C GLY A 75 13.82 0.11 2.10
N THR A 76 12.57 -0.20 1.74
CA THR A 76 11.50 0.81 1.61
C THR A 76 11.16 1.42 2.96
N ALA A 77 10.99 0.61 4.01
CA ALA A 77 10.75 1.12 5.36
C ALA A 77 11.90 2.04 5.83
N ARG A 78 13.15 1.63 5.59
CA ARG A 78 14.35 2.44 5.92
C ARG A 78 14.39 3.77 5.17
N SER A 79 13.99 3.78 3.89
CA SER A 79 13.87 5.03 3.13
C SER A 79 12.86 6.01 3.75
N LEU A 80 11.90 5.50 4.53
CA LEU A 80 10.89 6.28 5.24
C LEU A 80 11.25 6.54 6.72
N GLY A 81 12.51 6.28 7.11
CA GLY A 81 13.03 6.56 8.45
C GLY A 81 12.92 5.41 9.45
N TYR A 82 12.64 4.18 9.01
CA TYR A 82 12.71 3.02 9.90
C TYR A 82 14.16 2.64 10.22
N THR A 83 14.48 2.49 11.49
CA THR A 83 15.84 2.13 11.96
C THR A 83 15.94 0.73 12.56
N GLY A 84 14.82 0.02 12.69
CA GLY A 84 14.77 -1.32 13.29
C GLY A 84 15.19 -2.46 12.35
N THR A 85 14.99 -3.68 12.84
CA THR A 85 15.32 -4.93 12.12
C THR A 85 14.19 -5.39 11.20
N ALA A 86 14.44 -6.42 10.40
CA ALA A 86 13.39 -7.03 9.56
C ALA A 86 12.23 -7.58 10.42
N GLU A 87 12.56 -8.18 11.56
CA GLU A 87 11.60 -8.79 12.48
C GLU A 87 10.63 -7.77 13.06
N GLY A 88 11.11 -6.56 13.36
CA GLY A 88 10.25 -5.49 13.88
C GLY A 88 9.16 -5.06 12.89
N LEU A 89 9.30 -5.32 11.59
CA LEU A 89 8.24 -5.09 10.61
C LEU A 89 7.11 -6.13 10.68
N ARG A 90 7.22 -7.17 11.49
CA ARG A 90 6.12 -8.10 11.80
C ARG A 90 5.16 -7.54 12.85
N ASP A 91 5.57 -6.52 13.60
CA ASP A 91 4.67 -5.76 14.47
C ASP A 91 3.65 -5.00 13.62
N PRO A 92 2.34 -5.19 13.84
CA PRO A 92 1.29 -4.51 13.07
C PRO A 92 1.39 -2.98 13.06
N ALA A 93 1.62 -2.35 14.21
CA ALA A 93 1.65 -0.90 14.33
C ALA A 93 2.87 -0.32 13.63
N THR A 94 4.03 -0.97 13.78
CA THR A 94 5.26 -0.61 13.06
C THR A 94 5.08 -0.78 11.55
N ASN A 95 4.51 -1.91 11.12
CA ASN A 95 4.25 -2.18 9.71
C ASN A 95 3.35 -1.10 9.09
N LEU A 96 2.21 -0.81 9.73
CA LEU A 96 1.26 0.20 9.26
C LEU A 96 1.86 1.61 9.28
N THR A 97 2.70 1.94 10.27
CA THR A 97 3.40 3.23 10.33
C THR A 97 4.18 3.54 9.06
N TYR A 98 4.94 2.57 8.52
CA TYR A 98 5.77 2.80 7.33
C TYR A 98 5.05 2.44 6.02
N ALA A 99 4.26 1.37 6.01
CA ALA A 99 3.56 0.93 4.81
C ALA A 99 2.44 1.90 4.39
N VAL A 100 1.71 2.50 5.33
CA VAL A 100 0.68 3.50 4.99
C VAL A 100 1.31 4.81 4.51
N LYS A 101 2.46 5.21 5.07
CA LYS A 101 3.27 6.32 4.52
C LYS A 101 3.70 6.05 3.07
N TYR A 102 4.17 4.84 2.77
CA TYR A 102 4.52 4.45 1.41
C TYR A 102 3.30 4.46 0.47
N LEU A 103 2.17 3.95 0.95
CA LEU A 103 0.90 3.94 0.24
C LEU A 103 0.41 5.35 -0.12
N ALA A 104 0.58 6.33 0.77
CA ALA A 104 0.21 7.71 0.50
C ALA A 104 0.99 8.29 -0.69
N GLY A 105 2.29 7.98 -0.80
CA GLY A 105 3.09 8.36 -1.97
C GLY A 105 2.56 7.75 -3.27
N ALA A 106 2.19 6.46 -3.24
CA ALA A 106 1.55 5.79 -4.38
C ALA A 106 0.17 6.37 -4.71
N PHE A 107 -0.62 6.75 -3.70
CA PHE A 107 -1.96 7.34 -3.86
C PHE A 107 -1.90 8.71 -4.53
N LEU A 108 -0.94 9.54 -4.12
CA LEU A 108 -0.67 10.83 -4.75
C LEU A 108 -0.22 10.65 -6.20
N ALA A 109 0.73 9.74 -6.47
CA ALA A 109 1.19 9.45 -7.82
C ALA A 109 0.07 8.89 -8.72
N ALA A 110 -0.90 8.18 -8.13
CA ALA A 110 -2.07 7.66 -8.82
C ALA A 110 -3.19 8.69 -9.03
N LYS A 111 -3.04 9.91 -8.47
CA LYS A 111 -4.08 10.96 -8.45
C LYS A 111 -5.37 10.51 -7.77
N GLY A 112 -5.24 9.75 -6.68
CA GLY A 112 -6.37 9.24 -5.92
C GLY A 112 -7.02 7.98 -6.49
N ASP A 113 -6.57 7.46 -7.64
CA ASP A 113 -7.13 6.23 -8.21
C ASP A 113 -6.70 4.99 -7.41
N HIS A 114 -7.67 4.28 -6.82
CA HIS A 114 -7.39 3.16 -5.90
C HIS A 114 -6.68 1.98 -6.58
N ASN A 115 -7.08 1.64 -7.81
CA ASN A 115 -6.53 0.46 -8.50
C ASN A 115 -5.10 0.72 -8.96
N ARG A 116 -4.87 1.91 -9.53
CA ARG A 116 -3.54 2.40 -9.90
C ARG A 116 -2.66 2.57 -8.66
N THR A 117 -3.20 3.01 -7.53
CA THR A 117 -2.46 3.09 -6.26
C THR A 117 -1.94 1.72 -5.84
N ILE A 118 -2.79 0.69 -5.86
CA ILE A 118 -2.39 -0.67 -5.52
C ILE A 118 -1.32 -1.19 -6.49
N SER A 119 -1.48 -0.94 -7.79
CA SER A 119 -0.48 -1.28 -8.79
C SER A 119 0.87 -0.58 -8.54
N TYR A 120 0.84 0.71 -8.23
CA TYR A 120 2.02 1.53 -7.95
C TYR A 120 2.69 1.14 -6.64
N TYR A 121 1.93 0.77 -5.62
CA TYR A 121 2.47 0.26 -4.36
C TYR A 121 3.30 -1.00 -4.60
N SER A 122 2.74 -2.00 -5.30
CA SER A 122 3.45 -3.27 -5.54
C SER A 122 4.61 -3.15 -6.52
N ALA A 123 4.46 -2.34 -7.58
CA ALA A 123 5.49 -2.18 -8.61
C ALA A 123 6.60 -1.18 -8.22
N GLY A 124 6.35 -0.32 -7.24
CA GLY A 124 7.19 0.80 -6.89
C GLY A 124 6.80 2.08 -7.63
N TYR A 125 6.21 3.04 -6.92
CA TYR A 125 5.60 4.23 -7.53
C TYR A 125 6.61 5.28 -8.02
N TYR A 126 7.86 5.24 -7.55
CA TYR A 126 8.85 6.28 -7.85
C TYR A 126 9.14 6.44 -9.35
N LEU A 127 9.13 5.34 -10.12
CA LEU A 127 9.30 5.40 -11.57
C LEU A 127 8.11 6.10 -12.24
N ALA A 128 6.89 5.81 -11.80
CA ALA A 128 5.69 6.48 -12.29
C ALA A 128 5.73 7.97 -11.95
N ALA A 129 6.06 8.32 -10.70
CA ALA A 129 6.19 9.71 -10.27
C ALA A 129 7.28 10.47 -11.04
N LYS A 130 8.43 9.83 -11.34
CA LYS A 130 9.51 10.43 -12.15
C LYS A 130 9.05 10.75 -13.57
N ARG A 131 8.36 9.82 -14.24
CA ARG A 131 7.83 10.03 -15.60
C ARG A 131 6.82 11.18 -15.64
N GLN A 132 5.89 11.20 -14.70
CA GLN A 132 4.90 12.27 -14.60
C GLN A 132 5.53 13.65 -14.36
N ARG A 133 6.65 13.73 -13.63
CA ARG A 133 7.40 14.99 -13.45
C ARG A 133 8.05 15.46 -14.75
N ALA A 134 8.64 14.54 -15.52
CA ALA A 134 9.22 14.86 -16.82
C ALA A 134 8.14 15.37 -17.80
N GLU A 135 7.00 14.67 -17.89
CA GLU A 135 5.87 15.09 -18.74
C GLU A 135 5.31 16.47 -18.37
N ARG A 136 5.29 16.82 -17.08
CA ARG A 136 4.90 18.15 -16.62
C ARG A 136 5.91 19.21 -17.04
N HIS A 137 7.20 18.92 -16.91
CA HIS A 137 8.26 19.84 -17.32
C HIS A 137 8.20 20.11 -18.83
N ASP A 138 8.02 19.08 -19.65
CA ASP A 138 7.91 19.22 -21.10
C ASP A 138 6.69 20.05 -21.50
N LYS A 139 5.54 19.87 -20.81
CA LYS A 139 4.34 20.69 -21.03
C LYS A 139 4.54 22.16 -20.65
N VAL A 140 5.31 22.45 -19.59
CA VAL A 140 5.61 23.83 -19.16
C VAL A 140 6.62 24.49 -20.11
N ALA A 141 7.65 23.76 -20.56
CA ALA A 141 8.62 24.26 -21.52
C ALA A 141 8.02 24.54 -22.92
N GLY A 142 6.92 23.88 -23.27
CA GLY A 142 6.16 24.11 -24.51
C GLY A 142 5.22 25.33 -24.47
N VAL A 143 5.02 25.98 -23.33
CA VAL A 143 4.23 27.21 -23.22
C VAL A 143 5.14 28.41 -23.50
N LYS A 144 4.91 29.14 -24.60
CA LYS A 144 5.59 30.43 -24.85
C LYS A 144 5.34 31.37 -23.66
N PRO A 145 6.36 32.08 -23.15
CA PRO A 145 6.16 32.99 -22.04
C PRO A 145 5.29 34.15 -22.52
N VAL A 146 4.05 34.20 -22.04
CA VAL A 146 3.29 35.44 -22.00
C VAL A 146 3.82 36.17 -20.78
N GLY A 147 4.57 37.26 -21.02
CA GLY A 147 4.99 38.15 -19.95
C GLY A 147 3.75 38.68 -19.23
N ASP A 148 3.80 38.68 -17.90
CA ASP A 148 3.54 39.86 -17.06
C ASP A 148 3.43 39.45 -15.58
N GLY A 149 4.04 40.26 -14.72
CA GLY A 149 3.50 40.56 -13.39
C GLY A 149 3.80 39.59 -12.25
N ALA A 150 4.58 40.06 -11.29
CA ALA A 150 4.82 39.43 -10.00
C ALA A 150 3.53 39.11 -9.22
N ALA A 151 3.45 37.92 -8.63
CA ALA A 151 2.66 37.66 -7.42
C ALA A 151 3.16 36.40 -6.68
N SER A 152 3.35 36.59 -5.38
CA SER A 152 3.87 35.65 -4.39
C SER A 152 2.96 34.46 -4.05
N ALA A 153 3.62 33.45 -3.49
CA ALA A 153 3.13 32.49 -2.49
C ALA A 153 2.15 31.39 -2.93
N THR A 154 2.64 30.13 -2.92
CA THR A 154 2.29 29.17 -1.86
C THR A 154 3.29 28.03 -1.89
N GLN A 155 4.05 27.90 -0.80
CA GLN A 155 4.93 26.78 -0.52
C GLN A 155 4.08 25.51 -0.40
N ALA A 156 4.19 24.62 -1.39
CA ALA A 156 3.74 23.23 -1.24
C ALA A 156 4.59 22.59 -0.13
N PRO A 157 4.01 21.82 0.82
CA PRO A 157 4.80 21.17 1.84
C PRO A 157 5.77 20.23 1.15
N ALA A 158 7.04 20.38 1.51
CA ALA A 158 8.16 19.61 1.00
C ALA A 158 7.80 18.12 1.02
N ALA A 159 7.55 17.58 -0.18
CA ALA A 159 7.66 16.16 -0.40
C ALA A 159 9.11 15.82 -0.05
N VAL A 160 9.32 15.27 1.15
CA VAL A 160 10.55 14.58 1.50
C VAL A 160 10.63 13.44 0.49
N ALA A 161 11.33 13.70 -0.61
CA ALA A 161 11.82 12.65 -1.47
C ALA A 161 12.83 11.89 -0.62
N PRO A 162 12.56 10.64 -0.21
CA PRO A 162 13.66 9.87 0.33
C PRO A 162 14.61 9.58 -0.82
N ALA A 163 15.89 9.74 -0.50
CA ALA A 163 17.01 9.59 -1.39
C ALA A 163 16.88 8.35 -2.28
N ALA A 164 17.37 8.53 -3.51
CA ALA A 164 17.70 7.51 -4.50
C ALA A 164 17.61 6.07 -3.97
N ALA A 165 16.68 5.30 -4.55
CA ALA A 165 16.73 3.86 -4.48
C ALA A 165 18.15 3.41 -4.86
N ALA A 166 18.88 2.90 -3.87
CA ALA A 166 20.15 2.23 -4.11
C ALA A 166 19.93 1.11 -5.15
N PRO A 167 20.89 0.88 -6.06
CA PRO A 167 20.80 -0.22 -7.00
C PRO A 167 20.65 -1.56 -6.24
N PRO A 168 20.03 -2.59 -6.85
CA PRO A 168 19.86 -3.88 -6.20
C PRO A 168 21.23 -4.39 -5.72
N ALA A 169 21.33 -4.67 -4.42
CA ALA A 169 22.48 -5.35 -3.86
C ALA A 169 22.65 -6.69 -4.58
N LYS A 170 23.88 -6.95 -5.06
CA LYS A 170 24.28 -8.23 -5.64
C LYS A 170 23.97 -9.36 -4.63
N PRO A 171 23.61 -10.57 -5.09
CA PRO A 171 23.40 -11.69 -4.19
C PRO A 171 24.67 -11.95 -3.39
N VAL A 172 24.56 -11.90 -2.06
CA VAL A 172 25.60 -12.37 -1.15
C VAL A 172 25.56 -13.90 -1.23
N PRO A 173 26.68 -14.58 -1.51
CA PRO A 173 26.72 -16.04 -1.43
C PRO A 173 26.43 -16.43 0.02
N VAL A 174 25.39 -17.26 0.20
CA VAL A 174 25.18 -17.95 1.47
C VAL A 174 26.25 -19.01 1.56
N ASP A 175 27.22 -18.81 2.46
CA ASP A 175 28.19 -19.84 2.81
C ASP A 175 27.43 -21.07 3.29
N ALA A 176 27.45 -22.11 2.46
CA ALA A 176 27.16 -23.47 2.92
C ALA A 176 28.26 -23.82 3.93
N LYS A 177 27.90 -23.90 5.21
CA LYS A 177 28.77 -24.49 6.21
C LYS A 177 28.32 -25.94 6.45
N PRO A 178 29.26 -26.91 6.50
CA PRO A 178 28.98 -28.35 6.62
C PRO A 178 28.27 -28.74 7.91
#